data_AF-A0A9D0C729-F1
#
_entry.id   AF-A0A9D0C729-F1
#
_cell.length_a   1.000
_cell.length_b   1.000
_cell.length_c   1.000
_cell.angle_alpha   90.00
_cell.angle_beta   90.00
_cell.angle_gamma   90.00
#
_symmetry.space_group_name_H-M   'P 1'
#
loop_
_entity.id
_entity.type
_entity.pdbx_description
1 polymer ?
#
loop_
_entity_poly.entity_id
_entity_poly.type
_entity_poly.pdbx_seq_one_letter_code
_entity_poly.pdbx_strand_id
1 'polypeptide(L)'
;MCRDDRDYMRLALAEAAQGLGRTAPNPCVGAVIVRDNVIVGRGYHRRAGTPHAEVNAIADAGQAARGATIYVTLEPCNHTGRTPPCTRAILEAG
;
A
#
# COMPACT_ATOMS: atom_id res chain seq x y z
N MET A 1 4.32 22.80 -8.99
CA MET A 1 4.25 21.64 -9.91
C MET A 1 3.13 20.74 -9.45
N CYS A 2 2.20 20.35 -10.34
CA CYS A 2 1.26 19.28 -10.00
C CYS A 2 2.03 17.95 -9.94
N ARG A 3 1.65 17.07 -9.03
CA ARG A 3 2.23 15.73 -8.95
C ARG A 3 1.59 14.84 -10.00
N ASP A 4 2.38 13.98 -10.63
CA ASP A 4 1.88 12.95 -11.55
C ASP A 4 1.94 11.55 -10.90
N ASP A 5 1.46 10.53 -11.62
CA ASP A 5 1.47 9.13 -11.15
C ASP A 5 2.86 8.62 -10.75
N ARG A 6 3.92 9.08 -11.43
CA ARG A 6 5.29 8.67 -11.12
C ARG A 6 5.75 9.27 -9.81
N ASP A 7 5.31 10.47 -9.48
CA ASP A 7 5.63 11.08 -8.18
C ASP A 7 5.02 10.29 -7.02
N TYR A 8 3.78 9.83 -7.15
CA TYR A 8 3.16 8.99 -6.14
C TYR A 8 3.79 7.60 -6.07
N MET A 9 4.15 7.00 -7.20
CA MET A 9 4.89 5.74 -7.22
C MET A 9 6.28 5.85 -6.57
N ARG A 10 6.99 6.97 -6.76
CA ARG A 10 8.25 7.24 -6.04
C ARG A 10 8.05 7.31 -4.54
N LEU A 11 6.92 7.86 -4.08
CA LEU A 11 6.58 7.88 -2.66
C LEU A 11 6.25 6.48 -2.14
N ALA A 12 5.54 5.65 -2.90
CA ALA A 12 5.31 4.24 -2.55
C ALA A 12 6.65 3.47 -2.44
N LEU A 13 7.61 3.71 -3.33
CA LEU A 13 8.96 3.14 -3.24
C LEU A 13 9.71 3.62 -1.98
N ALA A 14 9.53 4.89 -1.58
CA ALA A 14 10.09 5.41 -0.33
C ALA A 14 9.47 4.74 0.91
N GLU A 15 8.16 4.44 0.90
CA GLU A 15 7.54 3.63 1.96
C GLU A 15 8.11 2.20 1.96
N ALA A 16 8.25 1.56 0.80
CA ALA A 16 8.80 0.21 0.67
C ALA A 16 10.21 0.08 1.28
N ALA A 17 11.05 1.12 1.12
CA ALA A 17 12.40 1.15 1.65
C ALA A 17 12.47 1.00 3.19
N GLN A 18 11.40 1.35 3.91
CA GLN A 18 11.33 1.19 5.37
C GLN A 18 11.28 -0.29 5.82
N GLY A 19 10.90 -1.20 4.92
CA GLY A 19 10.88 -2.65 5.17
C GLY A 19 12.21 -3.36 4.92
N LEU A 20 13.22 -2.67 4.37
CA LEU A 20 14.50 -3.28 4.01
C LEU A 20 15.16 -3.99 5.20
N GLY A 21 15.60 -5.22 4.95
CA GLY A 21 16.22 -6.09 5.95
C GLY A 21 15.25 -6.70 6.99
N ARG A 22 13.95 -6.46 6.90
CA ARG A 22 12.95 -6.91 7.90
C ARG A 22 11.82 -7.77 7.34
N THR A 23 11.62 -7.77 6.02
CA THR A 23 10.50 -8.49 5.38
C THR A 23 10.82 -9.91 4.95
N ALA A 24 12.09 -10.30 4.84
CA ALA A 24 12.49 -11.62 4.34
C ALA A 24 11.73 -12.76 5.08
N PRO A 25 11.21 -13.77 4.36
CA PRO A 25 11.36 -14.05 2.92
C PRO A 25 10.45 -13.23 1.99
N ASN A 26 9.59 -12.36 2.52
CA ASN A 26 8.64 -11.58 1.74
C ASN A 26 9.31 -10.34 1.09
N PRO A 27 8.78 -9.85 -0.04
CA PRO A 27 9.27 -8.63 -0.68
C PRO A 27 9.03 -7.38 0.19
N CYS A 28 9.88 -6.38 0.01
CA CYS A 28 9.61 -5.03 0.49
C CYS A 28 8.58 -4.37 -0.44
N VAL A 29 7.39 -4.11 0.09
CA VAL A 29 6.30 -3.47 -0.67
C VAL A 29 5.89 -2.21 0.06
N GLY A 30 5.61 -1.15 -0.69
CA GLY A 30 5.06 0.10 -0.20
C GLY A 30 3.82 0.50 -0.98
N ALA A 31 2.94 1.26 -0.33
CA ALA A 31 1.71 1.76 -0.90
C ALA A 31 1.40 3.17 -0.40
N VAL A 32 0.83 4.00 -1.28
CA VAL A 32 0.26 5.30 -0.94
C VAL A 32 -1.14 5.42 -1.53
N ILE A 33 -2.06 6.03 -0.79
CA ILE A 33 -3.44 6.31 -1.23
C ILE A 33 -3.59 7.81 -1.42
N VAL A 34 -4.12 8.20 -2.57
CA VAL A 34 -4.24 9.59 -3.01
C VAL A 34 -5.69 9.89 -3.36
N ARG A 35 -6.23 10.97 -2.79
CA ARG A 35 -7.53 11.55 -3.14
C ARG A 35 -7.34 13.03 -3.40
N ASP A 36 -7.86 13.55 -4.52
CA ASP A 36 -7.78 14.96 -4.88
C ASP A 36 -6.35 15.56 -4.79
N ASN A 37 -5.36 14.81 -5.26
CA ASN A 37 -3.92 15.13 -5.17
C ASN A 37 -3.34 15.24 -3.74
N VAL A 38 -4.07 14.79 -2.73
CA VAL A 38 -3.64 14.72 -1.34
C VAL A 38 -3.38 13.26 -0.98
N ILE A 39 -2.23 13.00 -0.34
CA ILE A 39 -1.94 11.68 0.21
C ILE A 39 -2.75 11.52 1.49
N VAL A 40 -3.68 10.58 1.46
CA VAL A 40 -4.59 10.31 2.57
C VAL A 40 -4.20 9.05 3.35
N GLY A 41 -3.34 8.18 2.80
CA GLY A 41 -2.81 7.03 3.54
C GLY A 41 -1.46 6.55 3.02
N ARG A 42 -0.67 5.97 3.91
CA ARG A 42 0.66 5.41 3.64
C ARG A 42 0.83 4.06 4.32
N GLY A 43 1.53 3.15 3.65
CA GLY A 43 1.79 1.83 4.22
C GLY A 43 2.98 1.14 3.59
N TYR A 44 3.63 0.28 4.37
CA TYR A 44 4.64 -0.64 3.88
C TYR A 44 4.52 -1.98 4.60
N HIS A 45 5.03 -3.04 3.99
CA HIS A 45 5.09 -4.34 4.65
C HIS A 45 6.19 -4.36 5.71
N ARG A 46 5.81 -4.50 6.99
CA ARG A 46 6.76 -4.37 8.11
C ARG A 46 7.60 -5.63 8.34
N ARG A 47 6.98 -6.81 8.26
CA ARG A 47 7.61 -8.11 8.49
C ARG A 47 6.74 -9.24 7.94
N ALA A 48 7.35 -10.36 7.55
CA ALA A 48 6.61 -11.56 7.17
C ALA A 48 5.57 -11.98 8.22
N GLY A 49 4.33 -12.21 7.78
CA GLY A 49 3.19 -12.57 8.65
C GLY A 49 2.41 -11.39 9.24
N THR A 50 2.88 -10.15 9.07
CA THR A 50 2.10 -8.94 9.40
C THR A 50 1.30 -8.46 8.18
N PRO A 51 0.34 -7.53 8.33
CA PRO A 51 -0.37 -6.96 7.19
C PRO A 51 0.56 -6.43 6.09
N HIS A 52 0.11 -6.53 4.84
CA HIS A 52 0.81 -6.02 3.67
C HIS A 52 0.68 -4.50 3.55
N ALA A 53 1.41 -3.91 2.61
CA ALA A 53 1.48 -2.46 2.44
C ALA A 53 0.10 -1.84 2.16
N GLU A 54 -0.70 -2.50 1.34
CA GLU A 54 -2.04 -2.10 0.93
C GLU A 54 -2.97 -2.00 2.14
N VAL A 55 -2.98 -3.04 2.99
CA VAL A 55 -3.79 -3.08 4.21
C VAL A 55 -3.38 -1.97 5.18
N ASN A 56 -2.07 -1.75 5.34
CA ASN A 56 -1.55 -0.68 6.20
C ASN A 56 -1.95 0.70 5.66
N ALA A 57 -1.86 0.93 4.34
CA ALA A 57 -2.23 2.20 3.72
C ALA A 57 -3.74 2.46 3.78
N ILE A 58 -4.57 1.43 3.60
CA ILE A 58 -6.03 1.51 3.75
C ILE A 58 -6.40 1.85 5.19
N ALA A 59 -5.75 1.19 6.17
CA ALA A 59 -5.99 1.46 7.59
C ALA A 59 -5.61 2.90 7.97
N ASP A 60 -4.51 3.43 7.43
CA ASP A 60 -4.07 4.81 7.62
C ASP A 60 -5.04 5.82 6.98
N ALA A 61 -5.54 5.52 5.78
CA ALA A 61 -6.51 6.37 5.09
C ALA A 61 -7.92 6.35 5.69
N GLY A 62 -8.33 5.25 6.31
CA GLY A 62 -9.69 5.06 6.82
C GLY A 62 -10.75 5.34 5.75
N GLN A 63 -11.73 6.17 6.08
CA GLN A 63 -12.83 6.53 5.15
C GLN A 63 -12.37 7.35 3.93
N ALA A 64 -11.17 7.94 3.98
CA ALA A 64 -10.60 8.66 2.85
C ALA A 64 -10.09 7.72 1.74
N ALA A 65 -10.04 6.40 1.98
CA ALA A 65 -9.68 5.42 0.96
C ALA A 65 -10.72 5.28 -0.17
N ARG A 66 -12.01 5.47 0.15
CA ARG A 66 -13.11 5.20 -0.79
C ARG A 66 -13.06 6.05 -2.06
N GLY A 67 -13.01 5.47 -3.25
CA GLY A 67 -12.93 6.20 -4.51
C GLY A 67 -11.60 6.95 -4.70
N ALA A 68 -10.57 6.62 -3.91
CA ALA A 68 -9.22 7.15 -4.06
C ALA A 68 -8.39 6.26 -5.02
N THR A 69 -7.20 6.72 -5.38
CA THR A 69 -6.23 5.92 -6.14
C THR A 69 -5.17 5.37 -5.19
N ILE A 70 -4.95 4.05 -5.23
CA ILE A 70 -3.83 3.40 -4.54
C ILE A 70 -2.67 3.16 -5.52
N TYR A 71 -1.47 3.59 -5.15
CA TYR A 71 -0.23 3.29 -5.85
C TYR A 71 0.53 2.26 -5.01
N VAL A 72 0.84 1.11 -5.60
CA VAL A 72 1.51 -0.01 -4.92
C VAL A 72 2.71 -0.47 -5.75
N THR A 73 3.82 -0.79 -5.09
CA THR A 73 5.09 -1.12 -5.77
C THR A 73 5.15 -2.53 -6.36
N LEU A 74 4.17 -3.38 -6.05
CA LEU A 74 4.05 -4.76 -6.51
C LEU A 74 2.56 -5.10 -6.69
N GLU A 75 2.26 -6.03 -7.59
CA GLU A 75 0.88 -6.50 -7.80
C GLU A 75 0.24 -6.96 -6.48
N PRO A 76 -0.98 -6.48 -6.13
CA PRO A 76 -1.68 -6.92 -4.93
C PRO A 76 -1.96 -8.42 -4.93
N CYS A 77 -1.73 -9.09 -3.80
CA CYS A 77 -1.96 -10.52 -3.73
C CYS A 77 -3.46 -10.88 -3.86
N ASN A 78 -3.76 -11.92 -4.65
CA ASN A 78 -5.10 -12.43 -4.90
C ASN A 78 -5.33 -13.87 -4.41
N HIS A 79 -4.49 -14.35 -3.49
CA HIS A 79 -4.61 -15.67 -2.88
C HIS A 79 -4.57 -15.54 -1.36
N THR A 80 -5.20 -16.49 -0.67
CA THR A 80 -5.17 -16.54 0.80
C THR A 80 -3.95 -17.34 1.24
N GLY A 81 -2.99 -16.65 1.86
CA GLY A 81 -1.84 -17.26 2.53
C GLY A 81 -2.02 -17.21 4.05
N ARG A 82 -1.06 -16.60 4.76
CA ARG A 82 -1.17 -16.32 6.20
C ARG A 82 -2.14 -15.18 6.53
N THR A 83 -2.39 -14.31 5.56
CA THR A 83 -3.32 -13.18 5.64
C THR A 83 -4.33 -13.26 4.48
N PRO A 84 -5.52 -12.65 4.61
CA PRO A 84 -6.46 -12.48 3.50
C PRO A 84 -5.82 -11.73 2.31
N PRO A 85 -6.34 -11.90 1.08
CA PRO A 85 -5.80 -11.26 -0.11
C PRO A 85 -5.98 -9.73 -0.07
N CYS A 86 -4.99 -9.01 -0.56
CA CYS A 86 -5.01 -7.54 -0.60
C CYS A 86 -6.04 -7.01 -1.60
N THR A 87 -6.28 -7.74 -2.69
CA THR A 87 -7.35 -7.42 -3.65
C THR A 87 -8.71 -7.29 -2.97
N ARG A 88 -9.02 -8.17 -2.01
CA ARG A 88 -10.25 -8.10 -1.22
C ARG A 88 -10.32 -6.84 -0.37
N ALA A 89 -9.25 -6.50 0.34
CA ALA A 89 -9.20 -5.29 1.16
C ALA A 89 -9.37 -4.01 0.31
N ILE A 90 -8.78 -3.97 -0.88
CA ILE A 90 -8.92 -2.86 -1.82
C ILE A 90 -10.38 -2.74 -2.29
N LEU A 91 -11.00 -3.85 -2.68
CA LEU A 91 -12.40 -3.87 -3.11
C LEU A 91 -13.37 -3.45 -1.98
N GLU A 92 -13.09 -3.86 -0.74
CA GLU A 92 -13.89 -3.50 0.44
C GLU A 92 -13.72 -2.01 0.84
N ALA A 93 -12.53 -1.42 0.62
CA ALA A 93 -12.28 0.00 0.87
C ALA A 93 -13.06 0.92 -0.09
N GLY A 94 -13.32 0.42 -1.31
CA GLY A 94 -14.14 1.04 -2.35
C GLY A 94 -13.55 2.30 -2.93
#